data_AF-A0A968LGY2-F1
#
_entry.id   AF-A0A968LGY2-F1
#
_cell.length_a   1.000
_cell.length_b   1.000
_cell.length_c   1.000
_cell.angle_alpha   90.00
_cell.angle_beta   90.00
_cell.angle_gamma   90.00
#
_symmetry.space_group_name_H-M   'P 1'
#
loop_
_entity.id
_entity.type
_entity.pdbx_description
1 polymer ?
#
loop_
_entity_poly.entity_id
_entity_poly.type
_entity_poly.pdbx_seq_one_letter_code
_entity_poly.pdbx_strand_id
1 'polypeptide(L)'
;MASDSKAELVTDYLDDALEAGEAESFEQMLASSPEAKREVEDLRRMLTLVRELPPVEAPPDFYENVAKKLRRRRGPAAKSAWSRCRCRS
;
A
#
# COMPACT_ATOMS: atom_id res chain seq x y z
N MET A 1 -12.30 -6.46 20.84
CA MET A 1 -11.67 -6.35 19.51
C MET A 1 -12.52 -5.45 18.63
N ALA A 2 -12.52 -4.13 18.90
CA ALA A 2 -13.29 -3.14 18.12
C ALA A 2 -12.45 -1.88 17.80
N SER A 3 -11.17 -1.87 18.22
CA SER A 3 -10.29 -0.72 18.01
C SER A 3 -9.63 -0.75 16.63
N ASP A 4 -9.36 -1.93 16.08
CA ASP A 4 -8.71 -2.07 14.77
C ASP A 4 -9.59 -1.53 13.63
N SER A 5 -10.90 -1.82 13.62
CA SER A 5 -11.79 -1.33 12.55
C SER A 5 -11.91 0.19 12.50
N LYS A 6 -11.83 0.88 13.64
CA LYS A 6 -11.86 2.35 13.67
C LYS A 6 -10.53 2.95 13.20
N ALA A 7 -9.41 2.31 13.54
CA ALA A 7 -8.09 2.74 13.11
C ALA A 7 -7.90 2.55 11.60
N GLU A 8 -8.43 1.46 11.04
CA GLU A 8 -8.45 1.24 9.58
C GLU A 8 -9.29 2.30 8.86
N LEU A 9 -10.52 2.57 9.33
CA LEU A 9 -11.36 3.63 8.75
C LEU A 9 -10.69 5.02 8.77
N VAL A 10 -10.00 5.37 9.85
CA VAL A 10 -9.25 6.64 9.94
C VAL A 10 -8.10 6.65 8.93
N THR A 11 -7.38 5.55 8.78
CA THR A 11 -6.25 5.44 7.86
C THR A 11 -6.73 5.53 6.41
N ASP A 12 -7.77 4.78 6.05
CA ASP A 12 -8.35 4.79 4.71
C ASP A 12 -8.93 6.18 4.36
N TYR A 13 -9.52 6.89 5.34
CA TYR A 13 -9.96 8.28 5.16
C TYR A 13 -8.79 9.26 4.92
N LEU A 14 -7.64 9.03 5.55
CA LEU A 14 -6.45 9.88 5.38
C LEU A 14 -5.73 9.64 4.05
N ASP A 15 -5.84 8.42 3.53
CA ASP A 15 -5.25 8.00 2.25
C ASP A 15 -6.20 8.18 1.05
N ASP A 16 -7.37 8.81 1.24
CA ASP A 16 -8.45 8.95 0.23
C ASP A 16 -8.86 7.58 -0.39
N ALA A 17 -8.77 6.51 0.40
CA ALA A 17 -9.03 5.13 0.00
C ALA A 17 -10.46 4.65 0.34
N LEU A 18 -11.28 5.47 1.01
CA LEU A 18 -12.67 5.18 1.30
C LEU A 18 -13.58 5.37 0.09
N GLU A 19 -14.64 4.57 -0.01
CA GLU A 19 -15.71 4.82 -0.97
C GLU A 19 -16.51 6.08 -0.59
N ALA A 20 -17.04 6.78 -1.58
CA ALA A 20 -17.71 8.08 -1.39
C ALA A 20 -18.84 8.04 -0.34
N GLY A 21 -19.60 6.95 -0.25
CA GLY A 21 -20.67 6.80 0.74
C GLY A 21 -20.15 6.58 2.18
N GLU A 22 -18.99 5.95 2.33
CA GLU A 22 -18.38 5.72 3.65
C GLU A 22 -17.71 7.00 4.15
N ALA A 23 -17.08 7.77 3.25
CA ALA A 23 -16.49 9.07 3.56
C ALA A 23 -17.54 10.06 4.10
N GLU A 24 -18.72 10.18 3.47
CA GLU A 24 -19.80 11.04 3.97
C GLU A 24 -20.29 10.63 5.36
N SER A 25 -20.40 9.32 5.62
CA SER A 25 -20.81 8.81 6.93
C SER A 25 -19.77 9.10 8.02
N PHE A 26 -18.49 9.04 7.64
CA PHE A 26 -17.37 9.35 8.52
C PHE A 26 -17.27 10.85 8.81
N GLU A 27 -17.50 11.71 7.81
CA GLU A 27 -17.59 13.16 8.00
C GLU A 27 -18.74 13.56 8.92
N GLN A 28 -19.90 12.90 8.81
CA GLN A 28 -21.01 13.10 9.76
C GLN A 28 -20.62 12.69 11.19
N MET A 29 -19.88 11.59 11.34
CA MET A 29 -19.34 11.19 12.64
C MET A 29 -18.35 12.22 13.19
N LEU A 30 -17.47 12.76 12.36
CA LEU A 30 -16.52 13.82 12.74
C LEU A 30 -17.24 15.14 13.09
N ALA A 31 -18.35 15.46 12.43
CA ALA A 31 -19.17 16.62 12.77
C ALA A 31 -19.83 16.50 14.15
N SER A 32 -20.14 15.27 14.58
CA SER A 32 -20.75 15.01 15.89
C SER A 32 -19.76 15.08 17.07
N SER A 33 -18.45 14.95 16.82
CA SER A 33 -17.41 14.99 17.86
C SER A 33 -16.26 15.93 17.48
N PRO A 34 -16.17 17.12 18.11
CA PRO A 34 -15.10 18.09 17.82
C PRO A 34 -13.71 17.59 18.25
N GLU A 35 -13.64 16.66 19.19
CA GLU A 35 -12.39 16.02 19.63
C GLU A 35 -11.83 15.09 18.54
N ALA A 36 -12.68 14.22 17.98
CA ALA A 36 -12.29 13.34 16.88
C ALA A 36 -11.84 14.12 15.63
N LYS A 37 -12.48 15.27 15.36
CA LYS A 37 -12.06 16.15 14.26
C LYS A 37 -10.66 16.72 14.47
N ARG A 38 -10.30 17.11 15.69
CA ARG A 38 -8.95 17.62 16.00
C ARG A 38 -7.89 16.56 15.82
N GLU A 39 -8.14 15.34 16.28
CA GLU A 39 -7.21 14.20 16.12
C GLU A 39 -6.93 13.92 14.64
N VAL A 40 -7.97 13.90 13.80
CA VAL A 40 -7.82 13.70 12.35
C VAL A 40 -7.09 14.86 11.67
N GLU A 41 -7.36 16.11 12.09
CA GLU A 41 -6.62 17.27 11.57
C GLU A 41 -5.13 17.24 11.94
N ASP A 42 -4.79 16.84 13.16
CA ASP A 42 -3.39 16.73 13.58
C ASP A 42 -2.66 15.61 12.83
N LEU A 43 -3.31 14.47 12.59
CA LEU A 43 -2.78 13.41 11.72
C LEU A 43 -2.59 13.89 10.27
N ARG A 44 -3.55 14.65 9.72
CA ARG A 44 -3.42 15.27 8.39
C ARG A 44 -2.22 16.20 8.31
N ARG A 45 -1.99 17.04 9.34
CA ARG A 45 -0.83 17.93 9.40
C ARG A 45 0.48 17.15 9.39
N MET A 46 0.57 16.07 10.17
CA MET A 46 1.75 15.20 10.17
C MET A 46 2.01 14.57 8.80
N LEU A 47 0.97 14.08 8.12
CA LEU A 47 1.09 13.52 6.77
C LEU A 47 1.57 14.56 5.75
N THR A 48 1.08 15.79 5.83
CA THR A 48 1.55 16.87 4.95
C THR A 48 3.05 17.11 5.11
N LEU A 49 3.57 17.17 6.33
CA LEU A 49 5.01 17.36 6.59
C LEU A 49 5.85 16.22 6.00
N VAL A 50 5.35 14.98 6.05
CA VAL A 50 6.02 13.82 5.45
C VAL A 50 5.96 13.89 3.91
N ARG A 51 4.82 14.31 3.34
CA ARG A 51 4.65 14.44 1.88
C ARG A 51 5.47 15.59 1.28
N GLU A 52 5.80 16.61 2.06
CA GLU A 52 6.67 17.73 1.66
C GLU A 52 8.15 17.38 1.58
N LEU A 53 8.55 16.17 2.00
CA LEU A 53 9.94 15.72 1.88
C LEU A 53 10.38 15.70 0.40
N PRO A 54 11.59 16.20 0.10
CA PRO A 54 12.07 16.23 -1.27
C PRO A 54 12.20 14.80 -1.82
N PRO A 55 11.85 14.59 -3.11
CA PRO A 55 12.04 13.30 -3.74
C PRO A 55 13.54 12.96 -3.75
N VAL A 56 13.88 11.78 -3.22
CA VAL A 56 15.26 11.29 -3.22
C VAL A 56 15.52 10.58 -4.55
N GLU A 57 16.56 11.00 -5.26
CA GLU A 57 16.97 10.33 -6.50
C GLU A 57 17.47 8.91 -6.19
N ALA A 58 16.98 7.94 -6.97
CA ALA A 58 17.42 6.57 -6.84
C ALA A 58 18.88 6.43 -7.31
N PRO A 59 19.71 5.61 -6.62
CA PRO A 59 21.05 5.29 -7.10
C PRO A 59 21.03 4.74 -8.53
N PRO A 60 22.07 5.00 -9.34
CA PRO A 60 22.09 4.61 -10.76
C PRO A 60 21.92 3.09 -10.97
N ASP A 61 22.42 2.27 -10.04
CA ASP A 61 22.33 0.81 -10.11
C ASP A 61 20.99 0.24 -9.60
N PHE A 62 20.06 1.08 -9.14
CA PHE A 62 18.80 0.64 -8.54
C PHE A 62 17.97 -0.19 -9.52
N TYR A 63 17.80 0.32 -10.75
CA TYR A 63 17.02 -0.34 -11.79
C TYR A 63 17.63 -1.69 -12.22
N GLU A 64 18.95 -1.77 -12.35
CA GLU A 64 19.63 -3.02 -12.68
C GLU A 64 19.44 -4.08 -11.60
N ASN A 65 19.53 -3.67 -10.33
CA ASN A 65 19.39 -4.57 -9.19
C ASN A 65 17.96 -5.09 -9.06
N VAL A 66 16.97 -4.24 -9.31
CA VAL A 66 15.55 -4.64 -9.37
C VAL A 66 15.32 -5.63 -10.51
N ALA A 67 15.82 -5.34 -11.72
CA ALA A 67 15.69 -6.22 -12.88
C ALA A 67 16.35 -7.60 -12.65
N LYS A 68 17.56 -7.63 -12.08
CA LYS A 68 18.28 -8.86 -11.70
C LYS A 68 17.46 -9.69 -10.69
N LYS A 69 16.88 -9.06 -9.67
CA LYS A 69 16.04 -9.74 -8.66
C LYS A 69 14.73 -10.26 -9.23
N LEU A 70 14.06 -9.51 -10.11
CA LEU A 70 12.81 -9.92 -10.74
C LEU A 70 13.03 -11.12 -11.68
N ARG A 71 14.11 -11.10 -12.47
CA ARG A 71 14.51 -12.22 -13.35
C ARG A 71 14.83 -13.48 -12.57
N ARG A 72 15.46 -13.36 -11.38
CA ARG A 72 15.74 -14.50 -10.49
C ARG A 72 14.46 -15.14 -9.93
N ARG A 73 13.44 -14.33 -9.63
CA ARG A 73 12.13 -14.83 -9.15
C ARG A 73 11.28 -15.41 -10.28
N ARG A 74 11.34 -14.84 -11.49
CA ARG A 74 10.83 -15.44 -12.74
C ARG A 74 11.81 -16.45 -13.32
N GLY A 75 12.34 -17.33 -12.46
CA GLY A 75 13.10 -18.49 -12.93
C GLY A 75 12.30 -19.20 -14.04
N PRO A 76 12.98 -19.78 -15.05
CA PRO A 76 12.30 -20.36 -16.20
C PRO A 76 11.22 -21.30 -15.68
N ALA A 77 9.96 -21.04 -16.06
CA ALA A 77 8.84 -21.94 -15.81
C ALA A 77 9.36 -23.34 -16.05
N ALA A 78 9.39 -24.16 -15.00
CA ALA A 78 10.01 -25.46 -15.00
C ALA A 78 9.46 -26.23 -16.22
N LYS A 79 10.23 -26.26 -17.31
CA LYS A 79 9.92 -27.09 -18.47
C LYS A 79 9.93 -28.49 -17.90
N SER A 80 8.73 -29.06 -17.81
CA SER A 80 8.43 -30.35 -17.22
C SER A 80 9.56 -31.34 -17.47
N ALA A 81 10.19 -31.78 -16.37
CA ALA A 81 11.15 -32.87 -16.37
C ALA A 81 10.58 -34.17 -16.98
N TRP A 82 9.27 -34.23 -17.23
CA TRP A 82 8.55 -35.32 -17.89
C TRP A 82 8.72 -35.39 -19.41
N SER A 83 9.29 -34.37 -20.05
CA SER A 83 9.51 -34.38 -21.52
C SER A 83 10.65 -35.32 -21.95
N ARG A 84 11.46 -35.83 -21.02
CA ARG A 84 12.67 -36.63 -21.32
C ARG A 84 12.55 -38.14 -21.10
N CYS A 85 11.41 -38.64 -20.58
CA CYS A 85 11.23 -40.07 -20.28
C CYS A 85 10.37 -40.85 -21.30
N ARG A 86 9.98 -40.28 -22.43
CA ARG A 86 9.07 -40.94 -23.40
C ARG A 86 9.67 -41.15 -24.80
N CYS A 87 10.94 -41.51 -24.89
CA CYS A 87 11.54 -42.05 -26.12
C CYS A 87 12.64 -43.08 -25.78
N ARG A 88 12.25 -44.28 -25.37
CA ARG A 88 13.05 -45.49 -25.60
C ARG A 88 12.08 -46.65 -25.81
N SER A 89 11.54 -46.70 -27.03
CA SER A 89 11.07 -47.92 -27.67
C SER A 89 12.26 -48.83 -27.98
#